data_AF-A0A2N0NFI4-F1
#
_entry.id   AF-A0A2N0NFI4-F1
#
_cell.length_a   1.000
_cell.length_b   1.000
_cell.length_c   1.000
_cell.angle_alpha   90.00
_cell.angle_beta   90.00
_cell.angle_gamma   90.00
#
_symmetry.space_group_name_H-M   'P 1'
#
loop_
_entity.id
_entity.type
_entity.pdbx_description
1 polymer ?
#
loop_
_entity_poly.entity_id
_entity_poly.type
_entity_poly.pdbx_seq_one_letter_code
_entity_poly.pdbx_strand_id
1 'polypeptide(L)'
;GIEKNGYPIVLGNGKELGSWENPIVKLRQPFPQNPTYWRSDPVIISLSNVNEIKDIQYRYAIHISRLLYSLMGKKEEIAFEGNSKKDNRTLDIERNDQFDIWKNNYSFSEKYRINNNNISEFAFVDYIYNTIKENNLKEKVLGYQYLLTHYKELTVRVLNLKFIINRVDDKSREKRLFLCFLLGYFIPRQDAFYELPDQFPSASLLKALHGYKLEDLPSNAKGYMYIAITSLVQNNAFQMKFDWLIIFTIASEVDPNFNFIRHLSALKYSNEKYLANFIKGAKMIIRPNIHSIEFETYVKLAKWLIQL
;
A
#
# COMPACT_ATOMS: atom_id res chain seq x y z
N GLY A 1 19.06 -9.02 -20.93
CA GLY A 1 17.62 -8.89 -21.15
C GLY A 1 17.08 -10.22 -21.65
N ILE A 2 16.12 -10.79 -20.93
CA ILE A 2 15.48 -12.09 -21.21
C ILE A 2 14.98 -12.20 -22.66
N GLU A 3 14.59 -11.05 -23.23
CA GLU A 3 14.15 -10.82 -24.62
C GLU A 3 15.12 -11.35 -25.69
N LYS A 4 16.42 -11.45 -25.38
CA LYS A 4 17.41 -12.05 -26.28
C LYS A 4 17.27 -13.57 -26.41
N ASN A 5 16.64 -14.22 -25.44
CA ASN A 5 16.51 -15.68 -25.36
C ASN A 5 15.05 -16.15 -25.48
N GLY A 6 14.07 -15.25 -25.42
CA GLY A 6 12.65 -15.58 -25.39
C GLY A 6 11.83 -14.46 -24.76
N TYR A 7 10.53 -14.66 -24.58
CA TYR A 7 9.67 -13.69 -23.91
C TYR A 7 9.00 -14.31 -22.68
N PRO A 8 8.86 -13.56 -21.57
CA PRO A 8 8.22 -14.09 -20.37
C PRO A 8 6.71 -14.25 -20.55
N ILE A 9 6.17 -15.32 -20.00
CA ILE A 9 4.77 -15.72 -20.08
C ILE A 9 4.27 -16.23 -18.73
N VAL A 10 2.95 -16.36 -18.61
CA VAL A 10 2.29 -17.07 -17.50
C VAL A 10 1.51 -18.24 -18.07
N LEU A 11 1.63 -19.40 -17.42
CA LEU A 11 0.88 -20.61 -17.75
C LEU A 11 0.28 -21.21 -16.50
N GLY A 12 -0.89 -21.82 -16.63
CA GLY A 12 -1.60 -22.42 -15.50
C GLY A 12 -2.59 -23.49 -15.93
N ASN A 13 -3.24 -24.12 -14.95
CA ASN A 13 -4.22 -25.19 -15.19
C ASN A 13 -5.52 -24.68 -15.83
N GLY A 14 -5.89 -23.43 -15.58
CA GLY A 14 -7.07 -22.80 -16.18
C GLY A 14 -6.93 -22.59 -17.70
N LYS A 15 -8.06 -22.66 -18.41
CA LYS A 15 -8.11 -22.43 -19.87
C LYS A 15 -7.63 -21.02 -20.23
N GLU A 16 -7.94 -20.03 -19.39
CA GLU A 16 -7.54 -18.64 -19.53
C GLU A 16 -6.05 -18.42 -19.23
N LEU A 17 -5.39 -19.43 -18.67
CA LEU A 17 -3.94 -19.50 -18.46
C LEU A 17 -3.27 -20.55 -19.38
N GLY A 18 -3.99 -21.08 -20.37
CA GLY A 18 -3.44 -21.92 -21.41
C GLY A 18 -3.31 -23.42 -21.08
N SER A 19 -3.87 -23.89 -19.96
CA SER A 19 -3.87 -25.31 -19.57
C SER A 19 -2.47 -25.96 -19.60
N TRP A 20 -1.46 -25.23 -19.12
CA TRP A 20 -0.03 -25.60 -19.11
C TRP A 20 0.66 -25.76 -20.47
N GLU A 21 -0.06 -25.56 -21.57
CA GLU A 21 0.43 -25.86 -22.93
C GLU A 21 0.47 -24.61 -23.82
N ASN A 22 -0.56 -23.77 -23.77
CA ASN A 22 -0.75 -22.68 -24.72
C ASN A 22 -0.31 -21.32 -24.12
N PRO A 23 0.77 -20.69 -24.59
CA PRO A 23 1.32 -19.47 -24.00
C PRO A 23 0.52 -18.20 -24.39
N ILE A 24 -0.72 -18.12 -23.92
CA ILE A 24 -1.66 -17.04 -24.23
C ILE A 24 -1.43 -15.78 -23.38
N VAL A 25 -0.99 -15.93 -22.13
CA VAL A 25 -0.69 -14.79 -21.25
C VAL A 25 0.77 -14.38 -21.41
N LYS A 26 0.99 -13.26 -22.09
CA LYS A 26 2.31 -12.68 -22.31
C LYS A 26 2.59 -11.56 -21.32
N LEU A 27 3.82 -11.52 -20.82
CA LEU A 27 4.27 -10.43 -19.98
C LEU A 27 5.03 -9.39 -20.81
N ARG A 28 4.86 -8.12 -20.44
CA ARG A 28 5.54 -6.97 -21.04
C ARG A 28 6.19 -6.17 -19.93
N GLN A 29 7.20 -5.36 -20.27
CA GLN A 29 7.78 -4.41 -19.32
C GLN A 29 6.95 -3.12 -19.33
N PRO A 30 6.19 -2.82 -18.26
CA PRO A 30 5.35 -1.61 -18.24
C PRO A 30 6.15 -0.33 -17.99
N PHE A 31 7.35 -0.43 -17.39
CA PHE A 31 8.12 0.71 -16.93
C PHE A 31 9.58 0.62 -17.40
N PRO A 32 10.04 1.51 -18.31
CA PRO A 32 11.43 1.53 -18.75
C PRO A 32 12.42 1.74 -17.59
N GLN A 33 11.98 2.46 -16.55
CA GLN A 33 12.76 2.75 -15.35
C GLN A 33 13.00 1.51 -14.47
N ASN A 34 12.18 0.45 -14.62
CA ASN A 34 12.22 -0.76 -13.80
C ASN A 34 12.31 -1.99 -14.71
N PRO A 35 13.47 -2.23 -15.38
CA PRO A 35 13.60 -3.23 -16.44
C PRO A 35 13.49 -4.69 -15.94
N THR A 36 13.47 -4.91 -14.63
CA THR A 36 13.28 -6.24 -14.03
C THR A 36 11.82 -6.59 -13.79
N TYR A 37 10.89 -5.65 -14.02
CA TYR A 37 9.46 -5.82 -13.76
C TYR A 37 8.69 -6.16 -15.03
N TRP A 38 7.81 -7.13 -14.89
CA TRP A 38 7.02 -7.69 -15.97
C TRP A 38 5.56 -7.78 -15.54
N ARG A 39 4.65 -7.45 -16.46
CA ARG A 39 3.22 -7.40 -16.20
C ARG A 39 2.44 -7.92 -17.40
N SER A 40 1.39 -8.69 -17.15
CA SER A 40 0.43 -9.09 -18.18
C SER A 40 -0.62 -8.01 -18.40
N ASP A 41 -1.27 -8.04 -19.55
CA ASP A 41 -2.59 -7.44 -19.68
C ASP A 41 -3.56 -8.13 -18.69
N PRO A 42 -4.63 -7.46 -18.22
CA PRO A 42 -5.61 -8.07 -17.33
C PRO A 42 -6.18 -9.38 -17.91
N VAL A 43 -6.17 -10.44 -17.11
CA VAL A 43 -6.71 -11.75 -17.48
C VAL A 43 -8.01 -11.97 -16.72
N ILE A 44 -9.11 -12.17 -17.45
CA ILE A 44 -10.42 -12.45 -16.84
C ILE A 44 -10.50 -13.95 -16.58
N ILE A 45 -10.62 -14.34 -15.31
CA ILE A 45 -10.71 -15.74 -14.88
C ILE A 45 -12.16 -16.07 -14.53
N SER A 46 -12.74 -17.10 -15.16
CA SER A 46 -14.10 -17.53 -14.86
C SER A 46 -14.15 -18.39 -13.59
N LEU A 47 -14.80 -17.88 -12.54
CA LEU A 47 -14.96 -18.61 -11.27
C LEU A 47 -15.97 -19.76 -11.34
N SER A 48 -16.79 -19.82 -12.40
CA SER A 48 -17.70 -20.96 -12.65
C SER A 48 -16.98 -22.31 -12.68
N ASN A 49 -15.70 -22.30 -13.09
CA ASN A 49 -14.87 -23.49 -13.23
C ASN A 49 -14.13 -23.85 -11.93
N VAL A 50 -14.17 -22.99 -10.90
CA VAL A 50 -13.48 -23.22 -9.61
C VAL A 50 -14.17 -24.30 -8.79
N ASN A 51 -15.47 -24.52 -9.01
CA ASN A 51 -16.18 -25.66 -8.41
C ASN A 51 -15.67 -27.02 -8.92
N GLU A 52 -15.05 -27.08 -10.11
CA GLU A 52 -14.41 -28.28 -10.66
C GLU A 52 -12.89 -28.33 -10.40
N ILE A 53 -12.23 -27.16 -10.41
CA ILE A 53 -10.80 -26.99 -10.15
C ILE A 53 -10.63 -26.37 -8.76
N LYS A 54 -10.38 -27.22 -7.74
CA LYS A 54 -10.25 -26.79 -6.33
C LYS A 54 -9.33 -25.58 -6.13
N ASP A 55 -8.23 -25.50 -6.88
CA ASP A 55 -7.27 -24.40 -6.84
C ASP A 55 -6.77 -24.06 -8.25
N ILE A 56 -6.87 -22.79 -8.66
CA ILE A 56 -6.24 -22.33 -9.90
C ILE A 56 -4.74 -22.17 -9.64
N GLN A 57 -3.93 -22.88 -10.42
CA GLN A 57 -2.48 -22.89 -10.29
C GLN A 57 -1.81 -22.28 -11.51
N TYR A 58 -0.70 -21.59 -11.30
CA TYR A 58 0.09 -20.98 -12.37
C TYR A 58 1.58 -20.94 -12.06
N ARG A 59 2.39 -20.75 -13.11
CA ARG A 59 3.84 -20.50 -13.06
C ARG A 59 4.23 -19.47 -14.10
N TYR A 60 5.26 -18.70 -13.76
CA TYR A 60 5.99 -17.92 -14.76
C TYR A 60 6.89 -18.83 -15.58
N ALA A 61 7.04 -18.52 -16.87
CA ALA A 61 7.94 -19.22 -17.76
C ALA A 61 8.55 -18.28 -18.80
N ILE A 62 9.59 -18.74 -19.48
CA ILE A 62 10.17 -18.08 -20.65
C ILE A 62 9.81 -18.92 -21.86
N HIS A 63 9.10 -18.31 -22.81
CA HIS A 63 8.87 -18.93 -24.11
C HIS A 63 10.04 -18.64 -25.04
N ILE A 64 10.82 -19.68 -25.35
CA ILE A 64 12.03 -19.56 -26.15
C ILE A 64 11.64 -19.67 -27.63
N SER A 65 11.58 -18.52 -28.32
CA SER A 65 11.04 -18.41 -29.68
C SER A 65 12.03 -18.74 -30.81
N ARG A 66 11.55 -19.60 -31.71
CA ARG A 66 11.89 -19.95 -33.11
C ARG A 66 13.11 -19.36 -33.84
N LEU A 67 13.46 -18.08 -33.79
CA LEU A 67 14.37 -17.51 -34.81
C LEU A 67 15.82 -18.03 -34.75
N LEU A 68 16.36 -18.27 -33.55
CA LEU A 68 17.72 -18.81 -33.37
C LEU A 68 17.77 -20.35 -33.33
N TYR A 69 16.71 -21.02 -32.85
CA TYR A 69 16.66 -22.48 -32.67
C TYR A 69 16.12 -23.24 -33.89
N SER A 70 15.30 -22.59 -34.74
CA SER A 70 14.82 -23.15 -36.01
C SER A 70 15.97 -23.42 -36.99
N LEU A 71 17.03 -22.61 -36.97
CA LEU A 71 18.25 -22.83 -37.77
C LEU A 71 19.05 -24.05 -37.30
N MET A 72 18.83 -24.53 -36.07
CA MET A 72 19.51 -25.70 -35.47
C MET A 72 18.58 -26.93 -35.31
N GLY A 73 17.38 -26.93 -35.88
CA GLY A 73 16.47 -28.09 -35.86
C GLY A 73 15.85 -28.45 -34.50
N LYS A 74 15.81 -27.51 -33.54
CA LYS A 74 15.28 -27.76 -32.19
C LYS A 74 13.83 -27.26 -32.05
N LYS A 75 13.01 -28.00 -31.28
CA LYS A 75 11.61 -27.66 -30.96
C LYS A 75 11.52 -26.45 -30.02
N GLU A 76 10.37 -25.77 -30.07
CA GLU A 76 10.00 -24.73 -29.11
C GLU A 76 10.07 -25.28 -27.68
N GLU A 77 10.61 -24.48 -26.76
CA GLU A 77 10.82 -24.86 -25.37
C GLU A 77 10.19 -23.81 -24.45
N ILE A 78 9.47 -24.30 -23.43
CA ILE A 78 8.92 -23.48 -22.35
C ILE A 78 9.75 -23.73 -21.10
N ALA A 79 10.52 -22.73 -20.72
CA ALA A 79 11.39 -22.79 -19.55
C ALA A 79 10.66 -22.23 -18.32
N PHE A 80 10.09 -23.12 -17.50
CA PHE A 80 9.35 -22.73 -16.30
C PHE A 80 10.27 -22.33 -15.12
N GLU A 81 9.79 -21.38 -14.31
CA GLU A 81 10.38 -21.05 -13.00
C GLU A 81 10.26 -22.23 -12.02
N GLY A 82 11.15 -22.33 -11.03
CA GLY A 82 11.13 -23.43 -10.04
C GLY A 82 11.46 -24.81 -10.65
N ASN A 83 11.64 -25.81 -9.80
CA ASN A 83 12.24 -27.10 -10.16
C ASN A 83 11.20 -28.22 -10.30
N SER A 84 9.97 -28.02 -9.81
CA SER A 84 8.94 -29.06 -9.82
C SER A 84 7.51 -28.51 -9.78
N LYS A 85 6.51 -29.39 -9.89
CA LYS A 85 5.10 -29.04 -9.69
C LYS A 85 4.79 -28.51 -8.28
N LYS A 86 5.64 -28.79 -7.29
CA LYS A 86 5.49 -28.23 -5.93
C LYS A 86 5.78 -26.72 -5.88
N ASP A 87 6.45 -26.19 -6.91
CA ASP A 87 6.75 -24.77 -7.03
C ASP A 87 5.61 -23.97 -7.69
N ASN A 88 4.56 -24.66 -8.16
CA ASN A 88 3.34 -24.03 -8.68
C ASN A 88 2.80 -23.02 -7.65
N ARG A 89 2.38 -21.85 -8.15
CA ARG A 89 1.70 -20.84 -7.35
C ARG A 89 0.20 -21.09 -7.40
N THR A 90 -0.49 -20.81 -6.30
CA THR A 90 -1.96 -20.77 -6.28
C THR A 90 -2.40 -19.34 -6.52
N LEU A 91 -3.35 -19.16 -7.43
CA LEU A 91 -3.96 -17.87 -7.72
C LEU A 91 -4.79 -17.42 -6.53
N ASP A 92 -4.48 -16.23 -6.02
CA ASP A 92 -5.29 -15.63 -4.98
C ASP A 92 -6.50 -14.93 -5.60
N ILE A 93 -7.69 -15.50 -5.42
CA ILE A 93 -8.94 -15.00 -5.99
C ILE A 93 -9.54 -13.82 -5.20
N GLU A 94 -9.00 -13.48 -4.03
CA GLU A 94 -9.44 -12.34 -3.24
C GLU A 94 -8.77 -11.03 -3.69
N ARG A 95 -7.73 -11.11 -4.54
CA ARG A 95 -7.00 -9.95 -5.07
C ARG A 95 -7.02 -9.89 -6.59
N ASN A 96 -7.12 -8.66 -7.10
CA ASN A 96 -7.08 -8.38 -8.55
C ASN A 96 -5.66 -8.47 -9.12
N ASP A 97 -4.65 -8.05 -8.35
CA ASP A 97 -3.24 -8.07 -8.76
C ASP A 97 -2.49 -9.20 -8.04
N GLN A 98 -1.66 -9.95 -8.80
CA GLN A 98 -0.71 -10.92 -8.26
C GLN A 98 0.70 -10.31 -8.28
N PHE A 99 1.44 -10.45 -7.17
CA PHE A 99 2.78 -9.90 -7.02
C PHE A 99 3.77 -11.02 -6.74
N ASP A 100 4.67 -11.28 -7.69
CA ASP A 100 5.58 -12.41 -7.59
C ASP A 100 7.02 -12.05 -7.95
N ILE A 101 7.94 -12.73 -7.28
CA ILE A 101 9.34 -12.77 -7.64
C ILE A 101 9.64 -14.14 -8.26
N TRP A 102 10.29 -14.12 -9.43
CA TRP A 102 10.69 -15.31 -10.17
C TRP A 102 11.43 -16.34 -9.29
N LYS A 103 10.98 -17.59 -9.32
CA LYS A 103 11.64 -18.70 -8.62
C LYS A 103 12.74 -19.28 -9.48
N ASN A 104 13.97 -19.30 -8.96
CA ASN A 104 15.09 -19.93 -9.66
C ASN A 104 14.80 -21.40 -9.97
N ASN A 105 15.07 -21.75 -11.22
CA ASN A 105 15.15 -23.13 -11.65
C ASN A 105 16.63 -23.49 -11.84
N TYR A 106 17.10 -24.46 -11.08
CA TYR A 106 18.51 -24.86 -11.04
C TYR A 106 18.89 -25.78 -12.20
N SER A 107 17.92 -26.34 -12.94
CA SER A 107 18.21 -27.09 -14.16
C SER A 107 18.60 -26.19 -15.34
N PHE A 108 18.30 -24.89 -15.26
CA PHE A 108 18.71 -23.91 -16.27
C PHE A 108 20.07 -23.26 -15.97
N SER A 109 20.64 -22.69 -17.03
CA SER A 109 21.88 -21.90 -16.98
C SER A 109 21.81 -20.81 -15.91
N GLU A 110 22.93 -20.61 -15.21
CA GLU A 110 23.09 -19.59 -14.18
C GLU A 110 22.70 -18.18 -14.62
N LYS A 111 22.78 -17.89 -15.93
CA LYS A 111 22.38 -16.61 -16.51
C LYS A 111 20.89 -16.24 -16.30
N TYR A 112 20.05 -17.21 -15.95
CA TYR A 112 18.62 -17.01 -15.64
C TYR A 112 18.30 -17.05 -14.15
N ARG A 113 19.32 -17.21 -13.29
CA ARG A 113 19.14 -17.23 -11.84
C ARG A 113 19.19 -15.81 -11.30
N ILE A 114 18.26 -15.49 -10.41
CA ILE A 114 18.16 -14.21 -9.69
C ILE A 114 18.73 -14.41 -8.29
N ASN A 115 19.64 -13.54 -7.88
CA ASN A 115 19.99 -13.42 -6.48
C ASN A 115 18.99 -12.45 -5.82
N ASN A 116 18.12 -12.97 -4.94
CA ASN A 116 17.11 -12.16 -4.26
C ASN A 116 17.73 -11.02 -3.43
N ASN A 117 18.96 -11.19 -2.93
CA ASN A 117 19.67 -10.14 -2.19
C ASN A 117 20.10 -8.96 -3.09
N ASN A 118 20.12 -9.16 -4.41
CA ASN A 118 20.49 -8.12 -5.39
C ASN A 118 19.28 -7.36 -5.93
N ILE A 119 18.08 -7.59 -5.40
CA ILE A 119 16.90 -6.80 -5.75
C ILE A 119 17.05 -5.43 -5.08
N SER A 120 17.68 -4.48 -5.79
CA SER A 120 17.86 -3.10 -5.34
C SER A 120 16.60 -2.26 -5.48
N GLU A 121 15.72 -2.64 -6.40
CA GLU A 121 14.49 -1.92 -6.76
C GLU A 121 13.26 -2.73 -6.36
N PHE A 122 12.34 -2.13 -5.59
CA PHE A 122 11.07 -2.75 -5.20
C PHE A 122 9.86 -1.94 -5.68
N ALA A 123 9.63 -1.96 -6.99
CA ALA A 123 8.66 -1.12 -7.70
C ALA A 123 7.18 -1.53 -7.46
N PHE A 124 6.90 -2.63 -6.76
CA PHE A 124 5.53 -3.02 -6.43
C PHE A 124 4.82 -1.98 -5.55
N VAL A 125 5.53 -1.33 -4.63
CA VAL A 125 4.94 -0.25 -3.81
C VAL A 125 4.60 0.98 -4.65
N ASP A 126 5.49 1.37 -5.58
CA ASP A 126 5.21 2.43 -6.55
C ASP A 126 4.03 2.08 -7.46
N TYR A 127 3.95 0.85 -7.94
CA TYR A 127 2.82 0.38 -8.75
C TYR A 127 1.50 0.50 -7.99
N ILE A 128 1.45 0.01 -6.75
CA ILE A 128 0.25 0.10 -5.92
C ILE A 128 -0.15 1.56 -5.78
N TYR A 129 0.77 2.45 -5.39
CA TYR A 129 0.48 3.88 -5.22
C TYR A 129 -0.02 4.53 -6.52
N ASN A 130 0.66 4.29 -7.65
CA ASN A 130 0.34 4.91 -8.93
C ASN A 130 -0.98 4.42 -9.54
N THR A 131 -1.50 3.27 -9.10
CA THR A 131 -2.76 2.69 -9.59
C THR A 131 -3.95 2.93 -8.67
N ILE A 132 -3.77 3.69 -7.59
CA ILE A 132 -4.88 4.13 -6.73
C ILE A 132 -5.80 5.08 -7.51
N LYS A 133 -7.10 4.82 -7.37
CA LYS A 133 -8.24 5.56 -7.91
C LYS A 133 -9.29 5.73 -6.81
N GLU A 134 -10.30 6.55 -7.07
CA GLU A 134 -11.35 6.90 -6.11
C GLU A 134 -12.04 5.71 -5.44
N ASN A 135 -12.18 4.58 -6.14
CA ASN A 135 -12.97 3.44 -5.69
C ASN A 135 -12.17 2.15 -5.40
N ASN A 136 -10.83 2.20 -5.40
CA ASN A 136 -10.01 0.99 -5.22
C ASN A 136 -9.02 1.05 -4.05
N LEU A 137 -9.12 2.06 -3.17
CA LEU A 137 -8.19 2.22 -2.04
C LEU A 137 -8.10 0.95 -1.18
N LYS A 138 -9.24 0.35 -0.81
CA LYS A 138 -9.30 -0.88 -0.01
C LYS A 138 -8.55 -2.04 -0.66
N GLU A 139 -8.72 -2.22 -1.96
CA GLU A 139 -8.01 -3.23 -2.75
C GLU A 139 -6.49 -2.97 -2.75
N LYS A 140 -6.08 -1.72 -2.95
CA LYS A 140 -4.65 -1.35 -2.96
C LYS A 140 -3.99 -1.50 -1.59
N VAL A 141 -4.73 -1.27 -0.51
CA VAL A 141 -4.28 -1.55 0.86
C VAL A 141 -4.07 -3.05 1.08
N LEU A 142 -5.00 -3.90 0.63
CA LEU A 142 -4.82 -5.36 0.68
C LEU A 142 -3.61 -5.81 -0.13
N GLY A 143 -3.39 -5.23 -1.31
CA GLY A 143 -2.19 -5.46 -2.12
C GLY A 143 -0.91 -5.13 -1.35
N TYR A 144 -0.87 -3.99 -0.66
CA TYR A 144 0.31 -3.59 0.11
C TYR A 144 0.54 -4.50 1.34
N GLN A 145 -0.52 -4.88 2.05
CA GLN A 145 -0.43 -5.83 3.16
C GLN A 145 0.07 -7.20 2.70
N TYR A 146 -0.33 -7.65 1.51
CA TYR A 146 0.22 -8.87 0.91
C TYR A 146 1.73 -8.76 0.72
N LEU A 147 2.23 -7.64 0.19
CA LEU A 147 3.68 -7.39 0.02
C LEU A 147 4.41 -7.42 1.37
N LEU A 148 3.83 -6.84 2.43
CA LEU A 148 4.42 -6.89 3.77
C LEU A 148 4.51 -8.31 4.34
N THR A 149 3.54 -9.17 4.03
CA THR A 149 3.52 -10.56 4.50
C THR A 149 4.53 -11.43 3.75
N HIS A 150 4.61 -11.28 2.42
CA HIS A 150 5.38 -12.20 1.56
C HIS A 150 6.77 -11.66 1.18
N TYR A 151 6.93 -10.34 1.14
CA TYR A 151 8.15 -9.64 0.73
C TYR A 151 8.53 -8.57 1.74
N LYS A 152 8.44 -8.90 3.03
CA LYS A 152 8.62 -7.97 4.15
C LYS A 152 9.84 -7.08 3.96
N GLU A 153 11.03 -7.67 3.91
CA GLU A 153 12.31 -6.93 3.85
C GLU A 153 12.40 -5.96 2.67
N LEU A 154 11.96 -6.39 1.48
CA LEU A 154 11.98 -5.55 0.28
C LEU A 154 10.96 -4.40 0.39
N THR A 155 9.75 -4.69 0.90
CA THR A 155 8.69 -3.69 1.12
C THR A 155 9.11 -2.66 2.16
N VAL A 156 9.69 -3.12 3.27
CA VAL A 156 10.25 -2.28 4.34
C VAL A 156 11.27 -1.30 3.78
N ARG A 157 12.22 -1.79 2.97
CA ARG A 157 13.38 -1.02 2.51
C ARG A 157 12.95 0.21 1.70
N VAL A 158 11.88 0.09 0.93
CA VAL A 158 11.36 1.21 0.12
C VAL A 158 10.40 2.11 0.88
N LEU A 159 9.81 1.64 1.99
CA LEU A 159 8.99 2.46 2.88
C LEU A 159 9.88 3.36 3.74
N ASN A 160 10.02 4.62 3.34
CA ASN A 160 10.70 5.65 4.12
C ASN A 160 9.96 6.99 4.06
N LEU A 161 10.31 7.90 4.96
CA LEU A 161 9.64 9.20 5.04
C LEU A 161 9.75 10.02 3.75
N LYS A 162 10.88 9.90 3.03
CA LYS A 162 11.10 10.58 1.73
C LYS A 162 10.10 10.10 0.67
N PHE A 163 9.74 8.81 0.66
CA PHE A 163 8.70 8.29 -0.22
C PHE A 163 7.36 9.02 -0.01
N ILE A 164 6.98 9.24 1.25
CA ILE A 164 5.73 9.90 1.66
C ILE A 164 5.78 11.39 1.35
N ILE A 165 6.83 12.09 1.78
CA ILE A 165 6.99 13.54 1.60
C ILE A 165 6.93 13.91 0.11
N ASN A 166 7.61 13.16 -0.76
CA ASN A 166 7.66 13.43 -2.19
C ASN A 166 6.30 13.26 -2.91
N ARG A 167 5.29 12.70 -2.24
CA ARG A 167 3.99 12.33 -2.81
C ARG A 167 2.80 12.96 -2.09
N VAL A 168 3.06 13.73 -1.03
CA VAL A 168 2.02 14.28 -0.14
C VAL A 168 1.10 15.29 -0.83
N ASP A 169 1.61 15.96 -1.86
CA ASP A 169 0.91 17.02 -2.59
C ASP A 169 0.09 16.48 -3.78
N ASP A 170 -0.05 15.15 -3.90
CA ASP A 170 -0.95 14.55 -4.88
C ASP A 170 -2.40 14.98 -4.61
N LYS A 171 -3.11 15.37 -5.67
CA LYS A 171 -4.48 15.88 -5.58
C LYS A 171 -5.47 14.80 -5.12
N SER A 172 -5.23 13.53 -5.45
CA SER A 172 -6.11 12.43 -5.08
C SER A 172 -6.17 12.29 -3.56
N ARG A 173 -7.41 12.25 -3.05
CA ARG A 173 -7.68 11.99 -1.63
C ARG A 173 -7.23 10.58 -1.26
N GLU A 174 -7.52 9.59 -2.10
CA GLU A 174 -7.26 8.17 -1.86
C GLU A 174 -5.77 7.89 -1.81
N LYS A 175 -4.98 8.51 -2.70
CA LYS A 175 -3.52 8.43 -2.63
C LYS A 175 -2.99 9.01 -1.33
N ARG A 176 -3.50 10.15 -0.88
CA ARG A 176 -3.10 10.74 0.40
C ARG A 176 -3.54 9.88 1.60
N LEU A 177 -4.72 9.28 1.57
CA LEU A 177 -5.14 8.31 2.60
C LEU A 177 -4.23 7.08 2.61
N PHE A 178 -3.81 6.59 1.45
CA PHE A 178 -2.84 5.51 1.36
C PHE A 178 -1.48 5.93 1.95
N LEU A 179 -1.02 7.16 1.70
CA LEU A 179 0.19 7.70 2.33
C LEU A 179 0.06 7.81 3.85
N CYS A 180 -1.11 8.22 4.38
CA CYS A 180 -1.39 8.16 5.82
C CYS A 180 -1.26 6.73 6.34
N PHE A 181 -1.86 5.78 5.65
CA PHE A 181 -1.77 4.36 6.01
C PHE A 181 -0.31 3.85 6.01
N LEU A 182 0.48 4.19 4.98
CA LEU A 182 1.91 3.89 4.93
C LEU A 182 2.69 4.52 6.09
N LEU A 183 2.35 5.75 6.46
CA LEU A 183 2.95 6.43 7.61
C LEU A 183 2.67 5.67 8.91
N GLY A 184 1.46 5.15 9.06
CA GLY A 184 1.05 4.29 10.17
C GLY A 184 1.88 3.02 10.31
N TYR A 185 2.35 2.44 9.19
CA TYR A 185 3.32 1.35 9.21
C TYR A 185 4.74 1.81 9.54
N PHE A 186 5.11 3.01 9.11
CA PHE A 186 6.47 3.54 9.27
C PHE A 186 6.79 3.88 10.73
N ILE A 187 5.87 4.54 11.44
CA ILE A 187 6.11 5.09 12.80
C ILE A 187 6.45 4.01 13.83
N PRO A 188 5.71 2.89 13.98
CA PRO A 188 5.99 1.88 15.03
C PRO A 188 7.32 1.15 14.85
N ARG A 189 8.01 1.37 13.74
CA ARG A 189 9.29 0.76 13.40
C ARG A 189 10.48 1.65 13.75
N GLN A 190 10.20 2.88 14.15
CA GLN A 190 11.20 3.82 14.62
C GLN A 190 11.40 3.62 16.13
N ASP A 191 12.22 4.48 16.73
CA ASP A 191 12.42 4.51 18.17
C ASP A 191 11.11 4.77 18.93
N ALA A 192 11.05 4.31 20.19
CA ALA A 192 9.85 4.40 21.03
C ALA A 192 9.32 5.84 21.22
N PHE A 193 10.17 6.84 21.00
CA PHE A 193 9.86 8.27 21.13
C PHE A 193 9.94 9.00 19.78
N TYR A 194 9.75 8.28 18.67
CA TYR A 194 9.80 8.89 17.35
C TYR A 194 8.71 9.94 17.17
N GLU A 195 9.15 11.15 16.82
CA GLU A 195 8.28 12.25 16.43
C GLU A 195 8.52 12.59 14.96
N LEU A 196 7.45 13.01 14.28
CA LEU A 196 7.57 13.51 12.91
C LEU A 196 8.39 14.80 12.89
N PRO A 197 9.27 14.99 11.89
CA PRO A 197 10.03 16.23 11.75
C PRO A 197 9.13 17.47 11.72
N ASP A 198 9.58 18.59 12.27
CA ASP A 198 8.82 19.85 12.35
C ASP A 198 8.30 20.32 10.99
N GLN A 199 9.10 20.13 9.94
CA GLN A 199 8.77 20.51 8.57
C GLN A 199 7.93 19.45 7.83
N PHE A 200 7.52 18.37 8.50
CA PHE A 200 6.71 17.35 7.87
C PHE A 200 5.37 17.96 7.39
N PRO A 201 4.93 17.68 6.15
CA PRO A 201 3.75 18.28 5.54
C PRO A 201 2.43 17.66 6.05
N SER A 202 2.24 17.64 7.37
CA SER A 202 1.09 17.01 8.04
C SER A 202 -0.26 17.56 7.56
N ALA A 203 -0.33 18.86 7.27
CA ALA A 203 -1.53 19.53 6.78
C ALA A 203 -2.09 18.90 5.49
N SER A 204 -1.22 18.52 4.54
CA SER A 204 -1.64 17.95 3.25
C SER A 204 -2.35 16.60 3.42
N LEU A 205 -1.86 15.77 4.35
CA LEU A 205 -2.45 14.48 4.71
C LEU A 205 -3.71 14.63 5.57
N LEU A 206 -3.70 15.52 6.57
CA LEU A 206 -4.86 15.80 7.41
C LEU A 206 -6.07 16.25 6.60
N LYS A 207 -5.86 17.08 5.57
CA LYS A 207 -6.95 17.51 4.67
C LYS A 207 -7.63 16.35 3.91
N ALA A 208 -6.91 15.25 3.66
CA ALA A 208 -7.49 14.08 3.01
C ALA A 208 -8.48 13.31 3.91
N LEU A 209 -8.43 13.54 5.22
CA LEU A 209 -9.32 12.90 6.19
C LEU A 209 -10.73 13.47 6.19
N HIS A 210 -11.00 14.55 5.46
CA HIS A 210 -12.36 15.07 5.34
C HIS A 210 -13.28 13.99 4.76
N GLY A 211 -14.38 13.71 5.47
CA GLY A 211 -15.34 12.65 5.12
C GLY A 211 -14.76 11.22 5.19
N TYR A 212 -13.62 11.01 5.86
CA TYR A 212 -13.07 9.67 6.08
C TYR A 212 -14.03 8.82 6.91
N LYS A 213 -14.26 7.60 6.44
CA LYS A 213 -15.08 6.60 7.12
C LYS A 213 -14.27 5.38 7.46
N LEU A 214 -14.67 4.69 8.52
CA LEU A 214 -14.00 3.48 8.98
C LEU A 214 -14.01 2.34 7.94
N GLU A 215 -14.98 2.36 7.03
CA GLU A 215 -15.15 1.40 5.93
C GLU A 215 -14.22 1.63 4.72
N ASP A 216 -13.56 2.80 4.65
CA ASP A 216 -12.64 3.17 3.56
C ASP A 216 -11.40 2.23 3.50
N LEU A 217 -11.10 1.54 4.61
CA LEU A 217 -9.96 0.65 4.77
C LEU A 217 -10.36 -0.77 5.25
N PRO A 218 -9.54 -1.79 4.98
CA PRO A 218 -9.68 -3.11 5.62
C PRO A 218 -9.65 -3.03 7.16
N SER A 219 -10.33 -3.95 7.85
CA SER A 219 -10.45 -3.93 9.31
C SER A 219 -9.11 -3.98 10.06
N ASN A 220 -8.17 -4.78 9.56
CA ASN A 220 -6.82 -4.92 10.09
C ASN A 220 -5.92 -3.69 9.82
N ALA A 221 -6.34 -2.75 8.97
CA ALA A 221 -5.59 -1.52 8.65
C ALA A 221 -5.90 -0.36 9.61
N LYS A 222 -7.00 -0.45 10.37
CA LYS A 222 -7.53 0.65 11.21
C LYS A 222 -6.55 1.12 12.27
N GLY A 223 -5.84 0.19 12.92
CA GLY A 223 -4.84 0.53 13.96
C GLY A 223 -3.68 1.36 13.40
N TYR A 224 -3.17 0.99 12.23
CA TYR A 224 -2.11 1.76 11.55
C TYR A 224 -2.60 3.14 11.13
N MET A 225 -3.83 3.23 10.62
CA MET A 225 -4.43 4.52 10.27
C MET A 225 -4.58 5.42 11.50
N TYR A 226 -5.03 4.88 12.64
CA TYR A 226 -5.12 5.63 13.89
C TYR A 226 -3.75 6.16 14.34
N ILE A 227 -2.69 5.33 14.31
CA ILE A 227 -1.31 5.74 14.63
C ILE A 227 -0.84 6.90 13.74
N ALA A 228 -1.14 6.82 12.44
CA ALA A 228 -0.79 7.89 11.51
C ALA A 228 -1.53 9.18 11.84
N ILE A 229 -2.86 9.10 12.02
CA ILE A 229 -3.72 10.25 12.31
C ILE A 229 -3.26 10.95 13.59
N THR A 230 -3.05 10.23 14.68
CA THR A 230 -2.62 10.83 15.96
C THR A 230 -1.26 11.50 15.84
N SER A 231 -0.32 10.88 15.12
CA SER A 231 1.02 11.44 14.89
C SER A 231 0.96 12.71 14.02
N LEU A 232 0.10 12.73 12.99
CA LEU A 232 -0.13 13.90 12.16
C LEU A 232 -0.80 15.04 12.95
N VAL A 233 -1.77 14.71 13.79
CA VAL A 233 -2.43 15.66 14.69
C VAL A 233 -1.43 16.28 15.65
N GLN A 234 -0.60 15.46 16.30
CA GLN A 234 0.43 15.92 17.21
C GLN A 234 1.41 16.85 16.48
N ASN A 235 2.01 16.41 15.37
CA ASN A 235 2.95 17.21 14.60
C ASN A 235 2.35 18.55 14.15
N ASN A 236 1.13 18.56 13.60
CA ASN A 236 0.50 19.79 13.13
C ASN A 236 0.17 20.76 14.28
N ALA A 237 -0.33 20.24 15.41
CA ALA A 237 -0.70 21.04 16.57
C ALA A 237 0.52 21.71 17.23
N PHE A 238 1.61 20.96 17.45
CA PHE A 238 2.83 21.52 18.05
C PHE A 238 3.54 22.53 17.15
N GLN A 239 3.26 22.51 15.85
CA GLN A 239 3.72 23.52 14.88
C GLN A 239 2.79 24.74 14.79
N MET A 240 1.86 24.91 15.74
CA MET A 240 0.89 26.02 15.80
C MET A 240 0.03 26.15 14.54
N LYS A 241 -0.21 25.03 13.85
CA LYS A 241 -1.16 24.91 12.75
C LYS A 241 -2.49 24.36 13.29
N PHE A 242 -3.55 24.49 12.50
CA PHE A 242 -4.92 24.17 12.93
C PHE A 242 -5.63 23.15 12.02
N ASP A 243 -4.93 22.57 11.05
CA ASP A 243 -5.50 21.53 10.18
C ASP A 243 -5.85 20.26 10.98
N TRP A 244 -5.16 20.02 12.10
CA TRP A 244 -5.40 18.88 12.99
C TRP A 244 -6.80 18.83 13.58
N LEU A 245 -7.51 19.97 13.64
CA LEU A 245 -8.90 20.03 14.12
C LEU A 245 -9.84 19.12 13.31
N ILE A 246 -9.45 18.72 12.10
CA ILE A 246 -10.18 17.74 11.28
C ILE A 246 -10.47 16.43 12.01
N ILE A 247 -9.64 16.03 12.99
CA ILE A 247 -9.87 14.78 13.75
C ILE A 247 -11.23 14.79 14.46
N PHE A 248 -11.73 15.96 14.88
CA PHE A 248 -13.04 16.06 15.51
C PHE A 248 -14.18 15.70 14.55
N THR A 249 -14.01 15.89 13.24
CA THR A 249 -15.05 15.53 12.25
C THR A 249 -15.10 14.04 11.95
N ILE A 250 -14.08 13.29 12.36
CA ILE A 250 -13.96 11.85 12.11
C ILE A 250 -13.80 11.04 13.41
N ALA A 251 -13.88 11.69 14.57
CA ALA A 251 -13.60 11.07 15.85
C ALA A 251 -14.52 9.87 16.14
N SER A 252 -15.80 9.94 15.76
CA SER A 252 -16.73 8.81 15.88
C SER A 252 -16.27 7.55 15.13
N GLU A 253 -15.48 7.72 14.07
CA GLU A 253 -14.97 6.62 13.24
C GLU A 253 -13.63 6.09 13.78
N VAL A 254 -12.74 6.98 14.24
CA VAL A 254 -11.34 6.63 14.51
C VAL A 254 -10.95 6.65 15.99
N ASP A 255 -11.62 7.45 16.82
CA ASP A 255 -11.33 7.61 18.25
C ASP A 255 -12.55 8.17 19.00
N PRO A 256 -13.60 7.36 19.21
CA PRO A 256 -14.87 7.84 19.78
C PRO A 256 -14.73 8.43 21.19
N ASN A 257 -13.68 8.02 21.91
CA ASN A 257 -13.36 8.46 23.27
C ASN A 257 -12.40 9.64 23.33
N PHE A 258 -12.04 10.21 22.16
CA PHE A 258 -11.13 11.35 22.02
C PHE A 258 -9.85 11.15 22.84
N ASN A 259 -9.24 9.97 22.75
CA ASN A 259 -7.99 9.65 23.42
C ASN A 259 -6.80 10.40 22.85
N PHE A 260 -6.87 10.84 21.61
CA PHE A 260 -5.81 11.59 20.94
C PHE A 260 -5.37 12.84 21.73
N ILE A 261 -6.28 13.46 22.50
CA ILE A 261 -5.96 14.67 23.28
C ILE A 261 -4.85 14.42 24.33
N ARG A 262 -4.65 13.16 24.76
CA ARG A 262 -3.56 12.80 25.67
C ARG A 262 -2.19 13.11 25.05
N HIS A 263 -2.06 12.94 23.73
CA HIS A 263 -0.87 13.30 22.97
C HIS A 263 -0.68 14.81 22.82
N LEU A 264 -1.69 15.62 23.17
CA LEU A 264 -1.67 17.08 23.13
C LEU A 264 -1.63 17.71 24.53
N SER A 265 -1.30 16.94 25.57
CA SER A 265 -1.29 17.43 26.96
C SER A 265 -0.27 18.53 27.24
N ALA A 266 0.82 18.58 26.46
CA ALA A 266 1.84 19.63 26.54
C ALA A 266 1.59 20.81 25.60
N LEU A 267 0.51 20.79 24.80
CA LEU A 267 0.18 21.86 23.87
C LEU A 267 -0.19 23.13 24.65
N LYS A 268 0.49 24.24 24.34
CA LYS A 268 0.21 25.57 24.89
C LYS A 268 0.39 26.62 23.81
N TYR A 269 -0.49 27.61 23.76
CA TYR A 269 -0.36 28.71 22.80
C TYR A 269 0.58 29.80 23.33
N SER A 270 1.62 30.09 22.56
CA SER A 270 2.65 31.06 22.95
C SER A 270 2.20 32.53 22.90
N ASN A 271 1.08 32.83 22.23
CA ASN A 271 0.51 34.17 22.17
C ASN A 271 -1.01 34.17 21.94
N GLU A 272 -1.64 35.31 22.21
CA GLU A 272 -3.08 35.53 22.06
C GLU A 272 -3.58 35.33 20.62
N LYS A 273 -2.75 35.61 19.61
CA LYS A 273 -3.13 35.44 18.21
C LYS A 273 -3.34 33.97 17.87
N TYR A 274 -2.45 33.08 18.31
CA TYR A 274 -2.60 31.64 18.13
C TYR A 274 -3.81 31.10 18.89
N LEU A 275 -4.00 31.56 20.14
CA LEU A 275 -5.18 31.19 20.93
C LEU A 275 -6.49 31.65 20.25
N ALA A 276 -6.54 32.88 19.74
CA ALA A 276 -7.72 33.40 19.03
C ALA A 276 -8.01 32.60 17.76
N ASN A 277 -6.99 32.22 17.00
CA ASN A 277 -7.12 31.37 15.81
C ASN A 277 -7.63 29.97 16.18
N PHE A 278 -7.13 29.38 17.26
CA PHE A 278 -7.64 28.12 17.79
C PHE A 278 -9.12 28.24 18.15
N ILE A 279 -9.50 29.24 18.96
CA ILE A 279 -10.89 29.46 19.38
C ILE A 279 -11.82 29.59 18.18
N LYS A 280 -11.39 30.31 17.13
CA LYS A 280 -12.14 30.44 15.89
C LYS A 280 -12.34 29.07 15.22
N GLY A 281 -11.28 28.29 15.06
CA GLY A 281 -11.35 26.94 14.48
C GLY A 281 -12.20 25.99 15.33
N ALA A 282 -12.03 26.02 16.65
CA ALA A 282 -12.79 25.20 17.61
C ALA A 282 -14.29 25.47 17.53
N LYS A 283 -14.70 26.75 17.44
CA LYS A 283 -16.12 27.12 17.27
C LYS A 283 -16.71 26.57 15.97
N MET A 284 -15.93 26.53 14.90
CA MET A 284 -16.39 26.05 13.59
C MET A 284 -16.39 24.53 13.46
N ILE A 285 -15.40 23.85 14.04
CA ILE A 285 -15.15 22.42 13.81
C ILE A 285 -15.52 21.59 15.04
N ILE A 286 -15.00 21.93 16.22
CA ILE A 286 -15.21 21.11 17.42
C ILE A 286 -16.69 21.17 17.82
N ARG A 287 -17.22 22.38 18.01
CA ARG A 287 -18.58 22.60 18.50
C ARG A 287 -19.62 21.72 17.80
N PRO A 288 -19.81 21.74 16.47
CA PRO A 288 -20.85 20.93 15.82
C PRO A 288 -20.62 19.41 15.94
N ASN A 289 -19.38 18.95 16.10
CA ASN A 289 -19.04 17.52 16.10
C ASN A 289 -18.99 16.88 17.51
N ILE A 290 -19.23 17.67 18.57
CA ILE A 290 -19.26 17.17 19.96
C ILE A 290 -20.65 17.18 20.60
N HIS A 291 -21.74 17.43 19.83
CA HIS A 291 -23.08 17.57 20.42
C HIS A 291 -23.67 16.26 20.95
N SER A 292 -23.22 15.11 20.44
CA SER A 292 -23.77 13.78 20.74
C SER A 292 -22.76 12.86 21.44
N ILE A 293 -21.71 13.41 22.06
CA ILE A 293 -20.71 12.60 22.77
C ILE A 293 -21.17 12.30 24.19
N GLU A 294 -20.69 11.18 24.74
CA GLU A 294 -20.97 10.80 26.13
C GLU A 294 -20.47 11.86 27.12
N PHE A 295 -21.19 12.01 28.23
CA PHE A 295 -20.91 13.05 29.23
C PHE A 295 -19.48 12.99 29.78
N GLU A 296 -18.95 11.78 30.03
CA GLU A 296 -17.57 11.61 30.51
C GLU A 296 -16.55 12.15 29.50
N THR A 297 -16.73 11.82 28.22
CA THR A 297 -15.90 12.31 27.12
C THR A 297 -16.01 13.83 26.96
N TYR A 298 -17.21 14.39 27.13
CA TYR A 298 -17.43 15.84 27.13
C TYR A 298 -16.65 16.53 28.27
N VAL A 299 -16.74 16.02 29.50
CA VAL A 299 -16.02 16.55 30.66
C VAL A 299 -14.50 16.48 30.44
N LYS A 300 -14.01 15.37 29.90
CA LYS A 300 -12.59 15.18 29.56
C LYS A 300 -12.10 16.24 28.56
N LEU A 301 -12.86 16.47 27.48
CA LEU A 301 -12.55 17.50 26.50
C LEU A 301 -12.59 18.91 27.09
N ALA A 302 -13.62 19.22 27.89
CA ALA A 302 -13.76 20.52 28.54
C ALA A 302 -12.57 20.83 29.47
N LYS A 303 -12.14 19.86 30.29
CA LYS A 303 -10.97 20.00 31.16
C LYS A 303 -9.70 20.28 30.36
N TRP A 304 -9.48 19.55 29.27
CA TRP A 304 -8.33 19.77 28.40
C TRP A 304 -8.37 21.14 27.72
N LEU A 305 -9.54 21.57 27.21
CA LEU A 305 -9.70 22.89 26.59
C LEU A 305 -9.42 24.05 27.55
N ILE A 306 -9.72 23.90 28.84
CA ILE A 306 -9.42 24.91 29.87
C ILE A 306 -7.91 25.04 30.15
N GLN A 307 -7.14 23.97 29.89
CA GLN A 307 -5.69 23.92 30.15
C GLN A 307 -4.83 24.48 29.01
N LEU A 308 -5.41 24.66 27.81
CA LEU A 308 -4.74 25.15 26.59
C LEU A 308 -4.39 26.65 26.66
#